data_AF-A0A5N6JXW9-F1
#
_entry.id   AF-A0A5N6JXW9-F1
#
_cell.length_a   1.000
_cell.length_b   1.000
_cell.length_c   1.000
_cell.angle_alpha   90.00
_cell.angle_beta   90.00
_cell.angle_gamma   90.00
#
_symmetry.space_group_name_H-M   'P 1'
#
loop_
_entity.id
_entity.type
_entity.pdbx_description
1 polymer ?
#
loop_
_entity_poly.entity_id
_entity_poly.type
_entity_poly.pdbx_seq_one_letter_code
_entity_poly.pdbx_strand_id
1 'polypeptide(L)'
;MDLQSVLNRLKIQCYLHRLINAGFDTWDELKDITEADMQELDMRLGHRRKLQREIATSRGWPLNSPLEAIPICLYGEKKEEQKQVIATNLTVIGDQQLIDTNDIGIPFRHQQ
;
A
#
# COMPACT_ATOMS: atom_id res chain seq x y z
N MET A 1 19.21 -8.68 18.12
CA MET A 1 18.02 -9.44 17.67
C MET A 1 18.43 -10.17 16.41
N ASP A 2 18.03 -11.42 16.20
CA ASP A 2 18.43 -12.16 14.99
C ASP A 2 17.53 -11.80 13.78
N LEU A 3 18.14 -11.48 12.64
CA LEU A 3 17.43 -11.06 11.42
C LEU A 3 16.45 -12.13 10.91
N GLN A 4 16.89 -13.39 10.84
CA GLN A 4 16.08 -14.48 10.30
C GLN A 4 14.85 -14.75 11.17
N SER A 5 15.04 -14.70 12.49
CA SER A 5 13.95 -14.85 13.47
C SER A 5 12.86 -13.79 13.28
N VAL A 6 13.24 -12.53 13.07
CA VAL A 6 12.29 -11.43 12.84
C VAL A 6 11.52 -11.62 11.53
N LEU A 7 12.22 -11.91 10.43
CA LEU A 7 11.57 -12.11 9.13
C LEU A 7 10.62 -13.32 9.14
N ASN A 8 10.98 -14.39 9.85
CA ASN A 8 10.13 -15.57 10.02
C ASN A 8 8.87 -15.25 10.84
N ARG A 9 8.99 -14.45 11.91
CA ARG A 9 7.84 -13.97 12.69
C ARG A 9 6.87 -13.16 11.83
N LEU A 10 7.41 -12.29 10.97
CA LEU A 10 6.63 -11.46 10.04
C LEU A 10 6.10 -12.21 8.80
N LYS A 11 6.53 -13.47 8.60
CA LYS A 11 6.22 -14.31 7.43
C LYS A 11 6.69 -13.69 6.10
N ILE A 12 7.87 -13.06 6.12
CA ILE A 12 8.52 -12.42 4.96
C ILE A 12 9.96 -12.91 4.75
N GLN A 13 10.32 -14.08 5.30
CA GLN A 13 11.65 -14.68 5.18
C GLN A 13 12.07 -14.97 3.73
N CYS A 14 11.13 -14.96 2.78
CA CYS A 14 11.40 -15.11 1.34
C CYS A 14 12.35 -14.02 0.78
N TYR A 15 12.48 -12.89 1.48
CA TYR A 15 13.37 -11.80 1.10
C TYR A 15 14.76 -11.89 1.75
N LEU A 16 15.00 -12.83 2.68
CA LEU A 16 16.25 -12.94 3.42
C LEU A 16 17.48 -12.99 2.49
N HIS A 17 17.45 -13.84 1.47
CA HIS A 17 18.57 -13.94 0.53
C HIS A 17 18.79 -12.64 -0.27
N ARG A 18 17.70 -11.97 -0.63
CA ARG A 18 17.73 -10.67 -1.33
C ARG A 18 18.32 -9.57 -0.45
N LEU A 19 17.96 -9.56 0.84
CA LEU A 19 18.49 -8.62 1.83
C LEU A 19 19.98 -8.82 2.05
N ILE A 20 20.43 -10.07 2.24
CA ILE A 20 21.86 -10.39 2.39
C ILE A 20 22.64 -9.98 1.13
N ASN A 21 22.12 -10.27 -0.07
CA ASN A 21 22.80 -9.85 -1.30
C ASN A 21 22.88 -8.33 -1.47
N ALA A 22 21.96 -7.58 -0.84
CA ALA A 22 22.00 -6.11 -0.80
C ALA A 22 22.88 -5.55 0.34
N GLY A 23 23.46 -6.42 1.17
CA GLY A 23 24.33 -6.04 2.30
C GLY A 23 23.59 -5.82 3.63
N PHE A 24 22.34 -6.26 3.75
CA PHE A 24 21.58 -6.25 5.01
C PHE A 24 21.65 -7.62 5.67
N ASP A 25 22.79 -7.88 6.33
CA ASP A 25 23.09 -9.20 6.92
C ASP A 25 22.60 -9.29 8.37
N THR A 26 22.47 -8.13 9.02
CA THR A 26 22.10 -8.01 10.43
C THR A 26 20.80 -7.22 10.63
N TRP A 27 20.14 -7.44 11.77
CA TRP A 27 18.95 -6.67 12.15
C TRP A 27 19.28 -5.18 12.34
N ASP A 28 20.49 -4.86 12.79
CA ASP A 28 20.91 -3.49 13.03
C ASP A 28 21.05 -2.70 11.74
N GLU A 29 21.67 -3.27 10.70
CA GLU A 29 21.72 -2.68 9.36
C GLU A 29 20.33 -2.60 8.71
N LEU A 30 19.51 -3.65 8.87
CA LEU A 30 18.16 -3.67 8.28
C LEU A 30 17.26 -2.56 8.84
N LYS A 31 17.44 -2.13 10.10
CA LYS A 31 16.63 -1.03 10.65
C LYS A 31 16.79 0.28 9.87
N ASP A 32 17.90 0.46 9.16
CA ASP A 32 18.20 1.68 8.41
C ASP A 32 17.85 1.55 6.91
N ILE A 33 17.25 0.44 6.49
CA ILE A 33 16.75 0.25 5.13
C ILE A 33 15.73 1.33 4.74
N THR A 34 15.88 1.90 3.54
CA THR A 34 14.96 2.90 3.02
C THR A 34 13.79 2.25 2.28
N GLU A 35 12.72 3.01 2.01
CA GLU A 35 11.64 2.49 1.16
C GLU A 35 12.11 2.22 -0.27
N ALA A 36 13.06 3.01 -0.79
CA ALA A 36 13.62 2.81 -2.12
C ALA A 36 14.32 1.45 -2.23
N ASP A 37 15.15 1.09 -1.24
CA ASP A 37 15.81 -0.22 -1.21
C ASP A 37 14.79 -1.36 -1.18
N MET A 38 13.72 -1.23 -0.38
CA MET A 38 12.65 -2.24 -0.34
C MET A 38 11.89 -2.35 -1.68
N GLN A 39 11.77 -1.25 -2.43
CA GLN A 39 11.18 -1.26 -3.77
C GLN A 39 12.10 -1.95 -4.78
N GLU A 40 13.41 -1.70 -4.72
CA GLU A 40 14.41 -2.36 -5.57
C GLU A 40 14.48 -3.87 -5.34
N LEU A 41 14.19 -4.34 -4.12
CA LEU A 41 14.09 -5.76 -3.78
C LEU A 41 12.74 -6.40 -4.17
N ASP A 42 11.88 -5.68 -4.91
CA ASP A 42 10.52 -6.07 -5.31
C ASP A 42 9.63 -6.47 -4.11
N MET A 43 9.79 -5.79 -2.96
CA MET A 43 8.93 -6.05 -1.81
C MET A 43 7.53 -5.48 -2.03
N ARG A 44 6.53 -6.33 -1.89
CA ARG A 44 5.11 -5.92 -1.91
C ARG A 44 4.83 -4.88 -0.82
N LEU A 45 3.98 -3.89 -1.11
CA LEU A 45 3.63 -2.81 -0.19
C LEU A 45 3.17 -3.29 1.19
N GLY A 46 2.37 -4.37 1.25
CA GLY A 46 1.93 -4.95 2.52
C GLY A 46 3.08 -5.51 3.37
N HIS A 47 4.11 -6.07 2.73
CA HIS A 47 5.30 -6.57 3.41
C HIS A 47 6.16 -5.41 3.92
N ARG A 48 6.33 -4.36 3.09
CA ARG A 48 7.04 -3.14 3.49
C ARG A 48 6.42 -2.52 4.74
N ARG A 49 5.10 -2.36 4.78
CA ARG A 49 4.38 -1.82 5.95
C ARG A 49 4.58 -2.67 7.20
N LYS A 50 4.57 -4.00 7.09
CA LYS A 50 4.84 -4.92 8.21
C LYS A 50 6.27 -4.76 8.73
N LEU A 51 7.25 -4.71 7.83
CA LEU A 51 8.65 -4.54 8.20
C LEU A 51 8.89 -3.17 8.85
N GLN A 52 8.38 -2.09 8.24
CA GLN A 52 8.44 -0.74 8.81
C GLN A 52 7.79 -0.68 10.20
N ARG A 53 6.63 -1.33 10.39
CA ARG A 53 5.97 -1.41 11.70
C ARG A 53 6.84 -2.13 12.73
N GLU A 54 7.46 -3.24 12.36
CA GLU A 54 8.37 -3.98 13.25
C GLU A 54 9.60 -3.15 13.61
N ILE A 55 10.22 -2.48 12.64
CA ILE A 55 11.35 -1.57 12.86
C ILE A 55 10.94 -0.46 13.84
N ALA A 56 9.78 0.18 13.63
CA ALA A 56 9.27 1.20 14.54
C ALA A 56 9.05 0.64 15.96
N THR A 57 8.43 -0.54 16.07
CA THR A 57 8.22 -1.22 17.37
C THR A 57 9.53 -1.50 18.07
N SER A 58 10.55 -1.96 17.33
CA SER A 58 11.89 -2.22 17.86
C SER A 58 12.62 -0.94 18.33
N ARG A 59 12.26 0.22 17.75
CA ARG A 59 12.74 1.56 18.14
C ARG A 59 11.95 2.14 19.33
N GLY A 60 10.98 1.40 19.89
CA GLY A 60 10.17 1.83 21.02
C GLY A 60 8.91 2.62 20.65
N TRP A 61 8.54 2.66 19.36
CA TRP A 61 7.29 3.33 18.95
C TRP A 61 6.07 2.46 19.31
N PRO A 62 5.03 3.05 19.92
CA PRO A 62 3.83 2.31 20.26
C PRO A 62 3.07 1.88 19.01
N LEU A 63 2.57 0.63 19.02
CA LEU A 63 1.81 0.05 17.90
C LEU A 63 0.53 0.83 17.58
N ASN A 64 -0.01 1.50 18.60
CA ASN A 64 -1.32 2.15 18.60
C ASN A 64 -1.25 3.63 18.24
N SER A 65 -0.04 4.18 18.04
CA SER A 65 0.13 5.55 17.58
C SER A 65 0.37 5.55 16.07
N PRO A 66 -0.24 6.47 15.32
CA PRO A 66 0.29 6.87 14.04
C PRO A 66 1.77 7.21 14.21
N LEU A 67 2.61 6.72 13.28
CA LEU A 67 3.95 7.29 13.12
C LEU A 67 3.68 8.74 12.75
N GLU A 68 4.08 9.70 13.60
CA GLU A 68 3.76 11.11 13.38
C GLU A 68 4.11 11.47 11.94
N ALA A 69 3.11 11.96 11.22
CA ALA A 69 3.25 12.32 9.83
C ALA A 69 4.23 13.51 9.78
N ILE A 70 5.51 13.20 9.57
CA ILE A 70 6.43 14.17 9.01
C ILE A 70 5.73 14.66 7.72
N PRO A 71 5.49 15.97 7.55
CA PRO A 71 4.81 16.47 6.36
C PRO A 71 5.56 15.95 5.13
N ILE A 72 4.81 15.27 4.26
CA ILE A 72 5.25 14.44 3.12
C ILE A 72 6.04 15.23 2.03
N CYS A 73 6.50 16.45 2.29
CA CYS A 73 6.88 17.37 1.22
C CYS A 73 8.37 17.48 0.88
N LEU A 74 9.30 16.68 1.44
CA LEU A 74 10.74 16.89 1.15
C LEU A 74 11.54 15.74 0.53
N TYR A 75 10.98 14.55 0.29
CA TYR A 75 11.72 13.49 -0.41
C TYR A 75 10.83 12.71 -1.37
N GLY A 76 10.86 13.08 -2.65
CA GLY A 76 10.16 12.39 -3.73
C GLY A 76 10.22 13.16 -5.04
N GLU A 77 11.38 13.18 -5.69
CA GLU A 77 11.44 13.46 -7.13
C GLU A 77 10.60 12.42 -7.86
N LYS A 78 9.57 12.91 -8.56
CA LYS A 78 8.68 12.09 -9.38
C LYS A 78 9.48 11.45 -10.51
N LYS A 79 9.36 10.13 -10.68
CA LYS A 79 9.61 9.51 -11.98
C LYS A 79 8.36 8.80 -12.47
N GLU A 80 8.14 8.99 -13.76
CA GLU A 80 6.90 8.93 -14.48
C GLU A 80 6.31 7.53 -14.61
N GLU A 81 4.99 7.53 -14.60
CA GLU A 81 4.09 6.40 -14.77
C GLU A 81 4.12 5.90 -16.22
N GLN A 82 4.62 4.68 -16.44
CA GLN A 82 4.44 3.98 -17.71
C GLN A 82 3.09 3.27 -17.70
N LYS A 83 2.12 3.96 -18.28
CA LYS A 83 0.74 3.52 -18.52
C LYS A 83 0.68 2.62 -19.76
N GLN A 84 0.47 1.32 -19.59
CA GLN A 84 0.03 0.47 -20.71
C GLN A 84 -1.50 0.56 -20.82
N VAL A 85 -1.92 1.32 -21.82
CA VAL A 85 -3.29 1.59 -22.21
C VAL A 85 -3.85 0.36 -22.95
N ILE A 86 -4.98 -0.19 -22.50
CA ILE A 86 -5.83 -1.02 -23.37
C ILE A 86 -7.07 -0.18 -23.67
N ALA A 87 -7.13 0.31 -24.90
CA ALA A 87 -8.23 1.09 -25.42
C ALA A 87 -9.31 0.17 -25.99
N THR A 88 -10.57 0.37 -25.61
CA THR A 88 -11.71 0.07 -26.47
C THR A 88 -12.70 1.22 -26.39
N ASN A 89 -13.07 1.68 -27.58
CA ASN A 89 -13.51 3.03 -27.90
C ASN A 89 -14.99 3.31 -27.55
N LEU A 90 -15.26 4.55 -27.11
CA LEU A 90 -16.57 5.19 -27.22
C LEU A 90 -16.81 5.64 -28.67
N THR A 91 -18.02 5.41 -29.19
CA THR A 91 -18.59 6.24 -30.25
C THR A 91 -19.99 6.70 -29.83
N VAL A 92 -20.15 8.02 -29.90
CA VAL A 92 -21.24 8.95 -29.56
C VAL A 92 -22.42 8.72 -30.55
N ILE A 93 -23.68 9.14 -30.41
CA ILE A 93 -24.23 10.52 -30.41
C ILE A 93 -25.76 10.44 -30.17
N GLY A 94 -26.32 11.40 -29.41
CA GLY A 94 -27.66 12.01 -29.59
C GLY A 94 -28.86 11.11 -29.26
N ASP A 95 -29.97 11.56 -28.66
CA ASP A 95 -30.59 12.87 -28.63
C ASP A 95 -31.50 12.96 -27.39
N GLN A 96 -31.85 14.20 -27.00
CA GLN A 96 -32.82 14.50 -25.94
C GLN A 96 -34.14 13.74 -26.11
N GLN A 97 -34.83 13.39 -25.01
CA GLN A 97 -36.11 14.01 -24.67
C GLN A 97 -36.74 13.45 -23.37
N LEU A 98 -37.39 14.39 -22.66
CA LEU A 98 -38.61 14.27 -21.84
C LEU A 98 -38.61 13.42 -20.57
N ILE A 99 -38.65 14.13 -19.44
CA ILE A 99 -39.10 13.63 -18.14
C ILE A 99 -40.64 13.60 -18.10
N ASP A 100 -41.22 12.44 -18.38
CA ASP A 100 -42.65 12.20 -18.16
C ASP A 100 -42.87 11.39 -16.87
N THR A 101 -43.55 12.08 -15.96
CA THR A 101 -44.44 11.66 -14.87
C THR A 101 -44.60 10.18 -14.52
N ASN A 102 -44.57 9.94 -13.19
CA ASN A 102 -45.48 9.06 -12.47
C ASN A 102 -45.64 7.62 -12.98
N ASP A 103 -44.91 6.65 -12.43
CA ASP A 103 -45.44 5.34 -12.02
C ASP A 103 -44.32 4.46 -11.43
N ILE A 104 -44.06 4.52 -10.12
CA ILE A 104 -43.58 3.34 -9.37
C ILE A 104 -44.24 3.39 -8.00
N GLY A 105 -45.44 2.81 -7.92
CA GLY A 105 -46.08 2.50 -6.65
C GLY A 105 -45.23 1.53 -5.84
N ILE A 106 -44.75 1.97 -4.68
CA ILE A 106 -44.26 1.08 -3.62
C ILE A 106 -45.30 1.12 -2.49
N PRO A 107 -46.04 0.04 -2.21
CA PRO A 107 -46.94 0.01 -1.07
C PRO A 107 -46.13 -0.06 0.23
N PHE A 108 -46.28 0.98 1.05
CA PHE A 108 -45.80 1.06 2.42
C PHE A 108 -46.49 -0.03 3.27
N ARG A 109 -45.68 -0.93 3.83
CA ARG A 109 -46.10 -1.93 4.82
C ARG A 109 -46.35 -1.23 6.16
N HIS A 110 -47.62 -1.01 6.51
CA HIS A 110 -47.98 -0.65 7.89
C HIS A 110 -47.84 -1.88 8.79
N GLN A 111 -46.97 -1.79 9.79
CA GLN A 111 -47.07 -2.60 11.01
C GLN A 111 -48.22 -2.07 11.85
N GLN A 112 -49.17 -2.94 12.20
CA GLN A 112 -49.71 -3.14 13.55
C GLN A 112 -50.10 -4.61 13.68
#